data_AF-A0A1P8FE01-F1
#
_entry.id   AF-A0A1P8FE01-F1
#
_cell.length_a   1.000
_cell.length_b   1.000
_cell.length_c   1.000
_cell.angle_alpha   90.00
_cell.angle_beta   90.00
_cell.angle_gamma   90.00
#
_symmetry.space_group_name_H-M   'P 1'
#
loop_
_entity.id
_entity.type
_entity.pdbx_description
1 polymer ?
#
loop_
_entity_poly.entity_id
_entity_poly.type
_entity_poly.pdbx_seq_one_letter_code
_entity_poly.pdbx_strand_id
1 'polypeptide(L)'
;MKPPLLLLPGLLTDARLFEHQSRNLSDIAQPVVADLTGADTIAALATHAIGRMPAGPFAVAGLSMGGYVALEILRQAPERVAALALLNTNARADTAESTANRVRLMALADKDFAAVNAALVPKLLHPDHVRDARLVKALDDMAAAVGVEGFKRQQRAIIGRIDSRPHLGAIRVPAMVLAAREDAIMPMEVSEEMAHGIPGCTLEIVEHCGHISSMEQPEAVTARLRGWIRRIAG
;
A
#
# COMPACT_ATOMS: atom_id res chain seq x y z
N MET A 1 -7.31 13.77 -21.13
CA MET A 1 -8.29 12.82 -20.54
C MET A 1 -7.77 12.41 -19.17
N LYS A 2 -8.64 12.26 -18.14
CA LYS A 2 -8.21 11.86 -16.79
C LYS A 2 -7.76 10.39 -16.79
N PRO A 3 -6.50 10.04 -16.49
CA PRO A 3 -6.05 8.65 -16.48
C PRO A 3 -6.79 7.83 -15.40
N PRO A 4 -7.07 6.54 -15.65
CA PRO A 4 -7.48 5.63 -14.59
C PRO A 4 -6.39 5.49 -13.54
N LEU A 5 -6.77 5.47 -12.27
CA LEU A 5 -5.86 5.37 -11.12
C LEU A 5 -6.31 4.22 -10.22
N LEU A 6 -5.53 3.15 -10.17
CA LEU A 6 -5.72 2.04 -9.26
C LEU A 6 -5.03 2.33 -7.92
N LEU A 7 -5.81 2.32 -6.84
CA LEU A 7 -5.33 2.48 -5.47
C LEU A 7 -5.41 1.12 -4.75
N LEU A 8 -4.29 0.69 -4.17
CA LEU A 8 -4.14 -0.63 -3.56
C LEU A 8 -3.93 -0.50 -2.04
N PRO A 9 -4.93 -0.87 -1.21
CA PRO A 9 -4.85 -0.73 0.24
C PRO A 9 -3.81 -1.62 0.94
N GLY A 10 -3.56 -1.33 2.22
CA GLY A 10 -2.69 -2.12 3.09
C GLY A 10 -3.42 -3.27 3.81
N LEU A 11 -2.66 -4.03 4.60
CA LEU A 11 -3.17 -5.07 5.51
C LEU A 11 -4.23 -4.50 6.47
N LEU A 12 -5.33 -5.23 6.70
CA LEU A 12 -6.45 -4.82 7.59
C LEU A 12 -7.15 -3.50 7.22
N THR A 13 -6.88 -2.96 6.03
CA THR A 13 -7.52 -1.74 5.55
C THR A 13 -8.42 -2.03 4.35
N ASP A 14 -9.32 -1.10 4.03
CA ASP A 14 -10.19 -1.16 2.87
C ASP A 14 -10.21 0.19 2.11
N ALA A 15 -11.24 0.41 1.29
CA ALA A 15 -11.38 1.62 0.48
C ALA A 15 -11.28 2.95 1.28
N ARG A 16 -11.61 2.93 2.58
CA ARG A 16 -11.54 4.11 3.46
C ARG A 16 -10.12 4.64 3.62
N LEU A 17 -9.10 3.78 3.48
CA LEU A 17 -7.69 4.18 3.54
C LEU A 17 -7.35 5.30 2.54
N PHE A 18 -8.02 5.30 1.39
CA PHE A 18 -7.81 6.26 0.30
C PHE A 18 -9.00 7.17 0.04
N GLU A 19 -9.93 7.32 0.99
CA GLU A 19 -11.14 8.12 0.78
C GLU A 19 -10.79 9.58 0.46
N HIS A 20 -9.85 10.16 1.21
CA HIS A 20 -9.40 11.53 0.98
C HIS A 20 -8.74 11.71 -0.38
N GLN A 21 -7.83 10.79 -0.75
CA GLN A 21 -7.12 10.85 -2.04
C GLN A 21 -8.08 10.64 -3.20
N SER A 22 -9.03 9.70 -3.09
CA SER A 22 -10.03 9.43 -4.13
C SER A 22 -10.89 10.65 -4.41
N ARG A 23 -11.37 11.33 -3.36
CA ARG A 23 -12.15 12.58 -3.48
C ARG A 23 -11.31 13.68 -4.14
N ASN A 24 -10.11 13.92 -3.61
CA ASN A 24 -9.29 15.08 -3.96
C ASN A 24 -8.34 14.86 -5.16
N LEU A 25 -8.41 13.71 -5.85
CA LEU A 25 -7.71 13.47 -7.12
C LEU A 25 -8.70 13.26 -8.29
N SER A 26 -10.01 13.20 -8.00
CA SER A 26 -11.06 12.94 -9.00
C SER A 26 -11.18 14.01 -10.09
N ASP A 27 -10.64 15.21 -9.85
CA ASP A 27 -10.54 16.31 -10.82
C ASP A 27 -9.48 16.04 -11.90
N ILE A 28 -8.47 15.21 -11.63
CA ILE A 28 -7.36 14.92 -12.56
C ILE A 28 -7.17 13.44 -12.91
N ALA A 29 -7.79 12.52 -12.16
CA ALA A 29 -7.72 11.08 -12.39
C ALA A 29 -9.10 10.42 -12.23
N GLN A 30 -9.17 9.11 -12.48
CA GLN A 30 -10.35 8.28 -12.20
C GLN A 30 -9.96 7.20 -11.17
N PRO A 31 -10.04 7.51 -9.86
CA PRO A 31 -9.62 6.59 -8.80
C PRO A 31 -10.55 5.37 -8.71
N VAL A 32 -9.94 4.20 -8.58
CA VAL A 32 -10.58 2.92 -8.26
C VAL A 32 -9.77 2.29 -7.14
N VAL A 33 -10.40 2.01 -6.00
CA VAL A 33 -9.73 1.31 -4.90
C VAL A 33 -9.98 -0.20 -5.02
N ALA A 34 -8.92 -1.00 -5.04
CA ALA A 34 -9.04 -2.45 -5.13
C ALA A 34 -9.49 -3.06 -3.79
N ASP A 35 -10.28 -4.12 -3.88
CA ASP A 35 -10.50 -5.04 -2.75
C ASP A 35 -9.34 -6.05 -2.70
N LEU A 36 -8.56 -5.99 -1.61
CA LEU A 36 -7.44 -6.89 -1.37
C LEU A 36 -7.71 -7.90 -0.25
N THR A 37 -8.99 -8.27 -0.03
CA THR A 37 -9.41 -9.22 0.99
C THR A 37 -9.77 -10.61 0.44
N GLY A 38 -9.95 -10.71 -0.89
CA GLY A 38 -10.52 -11.88 -1.55
C GLY A 38 -9.57 -13.01 -1.91
N ALA A 39 -8.25 -12.86 -1.73
CA ALA A 39 -7.27 -13.89 -2.09
C ALA A 39 -6.08 -13.93 -1.11
N ASP A 40 -5.35 -15.05 -1.12
CA ASP A 40 -4.26 -15.36 -0.19
C ASP A 40 -2.88 -15.46 -0.85
N THR A 41 -2.74 -14.97 -2.08
CA THR A 41 -1.46 -14.77 -2.77
C THR A 41 -1.40 -13.38 -3.39
N ILE A 42 -0.22 -12.76 -3.40
CA ILE A 42 -0.01 -11.46 -4.07
C ILE A 42 -0.37 -11.55 -5.56
N ALA A 43 -0.04 -12.68 -6.21
CA ALA A 43 -0.35 -12.94 -7.60
C ALA A 43 -1.86 -12.90 -7.90
N ALA A 44 -2.68 -13.61 -7.12
CA ALA A 44 -4.13 -13.61 -7.30
C ALA A 44 -4.76 -12.24 -7.00
N LEU A 45 -4.27 -11.55 -5.96
CA LEU A 45 -4.70 -10.19 -5.63
C LEU A 45 -4.42 -9.21 -6.78
N ALA A 46 -3.25 -9.31 -7.41
CA ALA A 46 -2.90 -8.50 -8.58
C ALA A 46 -3.80 -8.81 -9.79
N THR A 47 -4.02 -10.08 -10.11
CA THR A 47 -4.94 -10.50 -11.19
C THR A 47 -6.33 -9.93 -11.00
N HIS A 48 -6.89 -10.03 -9.79
CA HIS A 48 -8.20 -9.47 -9.47
C HIS A 48 -8.23 -7.94 -9.62
N ALA A 49 -7.21 -7.24 -9.11
CA ALA A 49 -7.12 -5.78 -9.21
C ALA A 49 -7.01 -5.30 -10.67
N ILE A 50 -6.22 -5.97 -11.51
CA ILE A 50 -6.12 -5.68 -12.95
C ILE A 50 -7.48 -5.83 -13.64
N GLY A 51 -8.22 -6.89 -13.30
CA GLY A 51 -9.55 -7.17 -13.87
C GLY A 51 -10.62 -6.13 -13.55
N ARG A 52 -10.39 -5.25 -12.57
CA ARG A 52 -11.28 -4.13 -12.22
C ARG A 52 -11.01 -2.86 -13.02
N MET A 53 -9.87 -2.78 -13.70
CA MET A 53 -9.46 -1.59 -14.45
C MET A 53 -9.93 -1.66 -15.91
N PRO A 54 -10.26 -0.51 -16.53
CA PRO A 54 -10.62 -0.46 -17.95
C PRO A 54 -9.48 -1.00 -18.84
N ALA A 55 -9.82 -1.39 -20.06
CA ALA A 55 -8.83 -1.76 -21.06
C ALA A 55 -7.83 -0.61 -21.30
N GLY A 56 -6.55 -0.94 -21.46
CA GLY A 56 -5.46 0.02 -21.65
C GLY A 56 -4.71 0.41 -20.36
N PRO A 57 -3.73 1.31 -20.46
CA PRO A 57 -2.85 1.65 -19.35
C PRO A 57 -3.54 2.44 -18.23
N PHE A 58 -3.11 2.21 -16.99
CA PHE A 58 -3.56 2.94 -15.79
C PHE A 58 -2.39 3.26 -14.86
N ALA A 59 -2.54 4.32 -14.07
CA ALA A 59 -1.61 4.62 -12.99
C ALA A 59 -1.91 3.70 -11.79
N VAL A 60 -0.89 3.23 -11.08
CA VAL A 60 -1.05 2.40 -9.88
C VAL A 60 -0.33 2.99 -8.68
N ALA A 61 -1.04 3.13 -7.57
CA ALA A 61 -0.47 3.52 -6.29
C ALA A 61 -0.83 2.49 -5.20
N GLY A 62 0.16 2.00 -4.46
CA GLY A 62 -0.06 0.99 -3.42
C GLY A 62 0.61 1.35 -2.11
N LEU A 63 -0.16 1.22 -1.01
CA LEU A 63 0.34 1.45 0.34
C LEU A 63 0.64 0.11 1.02
N SER A 64 1.85 -0.04 1.58
CA SER A 64 2.25 -1.24 2.34
C SER A 64 2.04 -2.53 1.54
N MET A 65 1.14 -3.43 1.97
CA MET A 65 0.77 -4.64 1.22
C MET A 65 0.35 -4.32 -0.22
N GLY A 66 -0.36 -3.21 -0.45
CA GLY A 66 -0.75 -2.77 -1.77
C GLY A 66 0.44 -2.44 -2.67
N GLY A 67 1.59 -2.07 -2.11
CA GLY A 67 2.84 -1.90 -2.86
C GLY A 67 3.39 -3.24 -3.39
N TYR A 68 3.27 -4.33 -2.62
CA TYR A 68 3.64 -5.67 -3.10
C TYR A 68 2.76 -6.09 -4.28
N VAL A 69 1.45 -5.79 -4.19
CA VAL A 69 0.49 -6.02 -5.28
C VAL A 69 0.83 -5.14 -6.49
N ALA A 70 1.21 -3.88 -6.29
CA ALA A 70 1.62 -2.99 -7.39
C ALA A 70 2.83 -3.52 -8.16
N LEU A 71 3.85 -4.01 -7.45
CA LEU A 71 5.03 -4.64 -8.05
C LEU A 71 4.69 -5.92 -8.81
N GLU A 72 3.71 -6.68 -8.31
CA GLU A 72 3.19 -7.87 -9.00
C GLU A 72 2.41 -7.53 -10.26
N ILE A 73 1.58 -6.48 -10.24
CA ILE A 73 0.89 -5.99 -11.45
C ILE A 73 1.90 -5.64 -12.54
N LEU A 74 3.03 -5.01 -12.18
CA LEU A 74 4.10 -4.72 -13.14
C LEU A 74 4.76 -5.98 -13.73
N ARG A 75 4.81 -7.09 -12.99
CA ARG A 75 5.32 -8.37 -13.51
C ARG A 75 4.31 -9.06 -14.41
N GLN A 76 3.03 -9.01 -14.07
CA GLN A 76 1.97 -9.68 -14.81
C GLN A 76 1.57 -8.96 -16.09
N ALA A 77 1.55 -7.61 -16.05
CA ALA A 77 1.03 -6.77 -17.13
C ALA A 77 1.78 -5.42 -17.20
N PRO A 78 3.10 -5.40 -17.47
CA PRO A 78 3.89 -4.17 -17.50
C PRO A 78 3.33 -3.13 -18.49
N GLU A 79 2.75 -3.56 -19.61
CA GLU A 79 2.13 -2.72 -20.62
C GLU A 79 0.85 -2.01 -20.15
N ARG A 80 0.24 -2.49 -19.06
CA ARG A 80 -0.95 -1.90 -18.44
C ARG A 80 -0.61 -0.83 -17.42
N VAL A 81 0.65 -0.68 -17.03
CA VAL A 81 1.05 0.30 -16.01
C VAL A 81 1.58 1.55 -16.68
N ALA A 82 0.90 2.67 -16.50
CA ALA A 82 1.32 3.98 -17.03
C ALA A 82 2.28 4.72 -16.10
N ALA A 83 2.18 4.47 -14.79
CA ALA A 83 3.04 5.03 -13.75
C ALA A 83 2.88 4.22 -12.46
N LEU A 84 3.89 4.28 -11.59
CA LEU A 84 3.95 3.58 -10.31
C LEU A 84 4.15 4.53 -9.13
N ALA A 85 3.37 4.39 -8.07
CA ALA A 85 3.62 5.00 -6.77
C ALA A 85 3.63 3.92 -5.66
N LEU A 86 4.73 3.86 -4.90
CA LEU A 86 4.94 2.91 -3.81
C LEU A 86 4.96 3.68 -2.49
N LEU A 87 3.92 3.55 -1.68
CA LEU A 87 3.75 4.29 -0.43
C LEU A 87 4.03 3.34 0.75
N ASN A 88 4.89 3.74 1.69
CA ASN A 88 5.10 3.03 2.96
C ASN A 88 5.24 1.50 2.77
N THR A 89 6.10 1.07 1.85
CA THR A 89 6.22 -0.34 1.43
C THR A 89 7.69 -0.71 1.21
N ASN A 90 7.96 -1.94 0.80
CA ASN A 90 9.29 -2.40 0.43
C ASN A 90 9.23 -3.43 -0.72
N ALA A 91 10.38 -3.70 -1.33
CA ALA A 91 10.52 -4.69 -2.39
C ALA A 91 11.07 -6.04 -1.90
N ARG A 92 11.31 -6.21 -0.59
CA ARG A 92 11.96 -7.41 -0.03
C ARG A 92 10.96 -8.54 0.15
N ALA A 93 11.44 -9.78 0.06
CA ALA A 93 10.70 -10.95 0.53
C ALA A 93 10.45 -10.87 2.05
N ASP A 94 9.53 -11.70 2.58
CA ASP A 94 9.34 -11.76 4.03
C ASP A 94 10.54 -12.41 4.72
N THR A 95 11.01 -11.80 5.80
CA THR A 95 12.05 -12.39 6.66
C THR A 95 11.46 -13.53 7.49
N ALA A 96 12.27 -14.51 7.88
CA ALA A 96 11.82 -15.58 8.79
C ALA A 96 11.20 -15.05 10.11
N GLU A 97 11.76 -13.99 10.68
CA GLU A 97 11.23 -13.34 11.89
C GLU A 97 9.85 -12.73 11.65
N SER A 98 9.70 -11.93 10.58
CA SER A 98 8.39 -11.38 10.18
C SER A 98 7.36 -12.49 9.95
N THR A 99 7.73 -13.55 9.23
CA THR A 99 6.87 -14.72 8.99
C THR A 99 6.41 -15.35 10.31
N ALA A 100 7.33 -15.58 11.25
CA ALA A 100 7.00 -16.13 12.56
C ALA A 100 6.03 -15.23 13.35
N ASN A 101 6.26 -13.91 13.34
CA ASN A 101 5.34 -12.97 13.99
C ASN A 101 3.96 -12.93 13.31
N ARG A 102 3.88 -13.02 11.97
CA ARG A 102 2.60 -13.11 11.25
C ARG A 102 1.84 -14.38 11.60
N VAL A 103 2.52 -15.53 11.66
CA VAL A 103 1.92 -16.80 12.10
C VAL A 103 1.38 -16.69 13.53
N ARG A 104 2.14 -16.07 14.44
CA ARG A 104 1.68 -15.79 15.81
C ARG A 104 0.42 -14.91 15.82
N LEU A 105 0.39 -13.83 15.02
CA LEU A 105 -0.77 -12.95 14.95
C LEU A 105 -1.99 -13.62 14.30
N MET A 106 -1.81 -14.49 13.31
CA MET A 106 -2.89 -15.30 12.75
C MET A 106 -3.49 -16.25 13.80
N ALA A 107 -2.65 -16.90 14.62
CA ALA A 107 -3.12 -17.75 15.71
C ALA A 107 -3.79 -16.94 16.85
N LEU A 108 -3.35 -15.70 17.08
CA LEU A 108 -4.02 -14.79 18.01
C LEU A 108 -5.39 -14.35 17.46
N ALA A 109 -5.51 -14.07 16.16
CA ALA A 109 -6.76 -13.66 15.52
C ALA A 109 -7.89 -14.67 15.70
N ASP A 110 -7.57 -15.97 15.73
CA ASP A 110 -8.55 -17.05 15.98
C ASP A 110 -9.13 -17.02 17.40
N LYS A 111 -8.44 -16.35 18.35
CA LYS A 111 -8.83 -16.29 19.77
C LYS A 111 -9.36 -14.92 20.17
N ASP A 112 -8.67 -13.87 19.74
CA ASP A 112 -8.93 -12.48 20.07
C ASP A 112 -8.42 -11.58 18.94
N PHE A 113 -9.30 -11.30 17.99
CA PHE A 113 -8.99 -10.43 16.86
C PHE A 113 -8.83 -8.96 17.25
N ALA A 114 -9.52 -8.52 18.31
CA ALA A 114 -9.36 -7.16 18.83
C ALA A 114 -7.95 -6.94 19.39
N ALA A 115 -7.37 -7.95 20.05
CA ALA A 115 -5.99 -7.90 20.53
C ALA A 115 -4.96 -7.82 19.39
N VAL A 116 -5.23 -8.42 18.22
CA VAL A 116 -4.37 -8.24 17.04
C VAL A 116 -4.31 -6.77 16.64
N ASN A 117 -5.47 -6.13 16.52
CA ASN A 117 -5.55 -4.74 16.11
C ASN A 117 -4.94 -3.80 17.15
N ALA A 118 -5.23 -4.01 18.45
CA ALA A 118 -4.61 -3.27 19.54
C ALA A 118 -3.08 -3.39 19.57
N ALA A 119 -2.52 -4.53 19.15
CA ALA A 119 -1.08 -4.73 19.03
C ALA A 119 -0.46 -4.06 17.79
N LEU A 120 -1.25 -3.81 16.74
CA LEU A 120 -0.78 -3.22 15.49
C LEU A 120 -0.88 -1.69 15.50
N VAL A 121 -1.97 -1.11 16.00
CA VAL A 121 -2.23 0.35 15.97
C VAL A 121 -1.04 1.20 16.45
N PRO A 122 -0.37 0.90 17.59
CA PRO A 122 0.78 1.69 18.04
C PRO A 122 1.99 1.65 17.10
N LYS A 123 2.06 0.68 16.19
CA LYS A 123 3.10 0.58 15.15
C LYS A 123 2.66 1.21 13.83
N LEU A 124 1.36 1.34 13.61
CA LEU A 124 0.79 1.86 12.37
C LEU A 124 0.78 3.39 12.33
N LEU A 125 0.62 4.03 13.49
CA LEU A 125 0.45 5.48 13.59
C LEU A 125 1.70 6.15 14.16
N HIS A 126 1.90 7.41 13.77
CA HIS A 126 2.83 8.31 14.44
C HIS A 126 2.51 8.36 15.95
N PRO A 127 3.51 8.45 16.86
CA PRO A 127 3.30 8.52 18.30
C PRO A 127 2.27 9.57 18.75
N ASP A 128 2.23 10.73 18.09
CA ASP A 128 1.27 11.80 18.40
C ASP A 128 -0.17 11.47 17.95
N HIS A 129 -0.33 10.55 16.99
CA HIS A 129 -1.63 10.15 16.43
C HIS A 129 -2.21 8.89 17.08
N VAL A 130 -1.44 8.14 17.88
CA VAL A 130 -1.92 6.89 18.52
C VAL A 130 -3.11 7.11 19.47
N ARG A 131 -3.36 8.35 19.88
CA ARG A 131 -4.51 8.76 20.73
C ARG A 131 -5.59 9.52 19.97
N ASP A 132 -5.44 9.73 18.65
CA ASP A 132 -6.51 10.28 17.82
C ASP A 132 -7.63 9.24 17.69
N ALA A 133 -8.71 9.44 18.46
CA ALA A 133 -9.85 8.55 18.50
C ALA A 133 -10.50 8.35 17.12
N ARG A 134 -10.43 9.33 16.21
CA ARG A 134 -10.98 9.21 14.85
C ARG A 134 -10.14 8.26 14.00
N LEU A 135 -8.81 8.40 14.04
CA LEU A 135 -7.90 7.53 13.30
C LEU A 135 -7.96 6.09 13.83
N VAL A 136 -7.88 5.92 15.15
CA VAL A 136 -7.96 4.60 15.78
C VAL A 136 -9.28 3.93 15.44
N LYS A 137 -10.42 4.62 15.63
CA LYS A 137 -11.73 4.05 15.27
C LYS A 137 -11.83 3.67 13.79
N ALA A 138 -11.29 4.48 12.88
CA ALA A 138 -11.32 4.15 11.46
C ALA A 138 -10.50 2.90 11.13
N LEU A 139 -9.34 2.70 11.78
CA LEU A 139 -8.56 1.46 11.68
C LEU A 139 -9.33 0.27 12.25
N ASP A 140 -9.95 0.42 13.41
CA ASP A 140 -10.78 -0.63 14.04
C ASP A 140 -11.95 -1.04 13.13
N ASP A 141 -12.67 -0.07 12.57
CA ASP A 141 -13.81 -0.33 11.70
C ASP A 141 -13.38 -0.99 10.37
N MET A 142 -12.18 -0.67 9.85
CA MET A 142 -11.60 -1.35 8.68
C MET A 142 -11.17 -2.78 9.01
N ALA A 143 -10.47 -2.97 10.13
CA ALA A 143 -10.05 -4.29 10.57
C ALA A 143 -11.28 -5.21 10.77
N ALA A 144 -12.34 -4.69 11.40
CA ALA A 144 -13.60 -5.41 11.57
C ALA A 144 -14.26 -5.79 10.24
N ALA A 145 -14.25 -4.90 9.24
CA ALA A 145 -14.80 -5.18 7.91
C ALA A 145 -13.99 -6.25 7.15
N VAL A 146 -12.65 -6.25 7.28
CA VAL A 146 -11.78 -7.29 6.71
C VAL A 146 -12.00 -8.64 7.42
N GLY A 147 -12.15 -8.61 8.75
CA GLY A 147 -12.40 -9.77 9.58
C GLY A 147 -11.21 -10.75 9.68
N VAL A 148 -11.36 -11.77 10.53
CA VAL A 148 -10.31 -12.75 10.85
C VAL A 148 -9.82 -13.51 9.61
N GLU A 149 -10.74 -13.99 8.78
CA GLU A 149 -10.36 -14.77 7.60
C GLU A 149 -9.76 -13.91 6.49
N GLY A 150 -10.24 -12.67 6.32
CA GLY A 150 -9.59 -11.70 5.44
C GLY A 150 -8.17 -11.38 5.88
N PHE A 151 -7.97 -11.15 7.18
CA PHE A 151 -6.65 -10.95 7.77
C PHE A 151 -5.71 -12.13 7.51
N LYS A 152 -6.17 -13.36 7.75
CA LYS A 152 -5.36 -14.57 7.55
C LYS A 152 -5.00 -14.78 6.07
N ARG A 153 -5.92 -14.50 5.13
CA ARG A 153 -5.61 -14.51 3.70
C ARG A 153 -4.54 -13.47 3.35
N GLN A 154 -4.69 -12.23 3.81
CA GLN A 154 -3.70 -11.18 3.58
C GLN A 154 -2.32 -11.55 4.15
N GLN A 155 -2.26 -12.13 5.36
CA GLN A 155 -0.99 -12.57 5.94
C GLN A 155 -0.33 -13.69 5.13
N ARG A 156 -1.09 -14.70 4.68
CA ARG A 156 -0.57 -15.74 3.79
C ARG A 156 -0.04 -15.15 2.48
N ALA A 157 -0.75 -14.18 1.91
CA ALA A 157 -0.31 -13.49 0.70
C ALA A 157 1.04 -12.79 0.94
N ILE A 158 1.16 -12.04 2.04
CA ILE A 158 2.38 -11.33 2.40
C ILE A 158 3.55 -12.29 2.66
N ILE A 159 3.32 -13.41 3.35
CA ILE A 159 4.35 -14.44 3.61
C ILE A 159 4.87 -15.04 2.30
N GLY A 160 3.97 -15.31 1.35
CA GLY A 160 4.31 -15.93 0.06
C GLY A 160 4.88 -14.96 -0.99
N ARG A 161 5.09 -13.69 -0.66
CA ARG A 161 5.59 -12.70 -1.64
C ARG A 161 7.05 -12.98 -2.02
N ILE A 162 7.39 -12.71 -3.28
CA ILE A 162 8.76 -12.83 -3.78
C ILE A 162 9.62 -11.61 -3.43
N ASP A 163 10.94 -11.76 -3.56
CA ASP A 163 11.86 -10.62 -3.60
C ASP A 163 11.73 -9.87 -4.94
N SER A 164 11.27 -8.63 -4.88
CA SER A 164 11.06 -7.77 -6.04
C SER A 164 12.29 -6.92 -6.37
N ARG A 165 13.31 -6.85 -5.51
CA ARG A 165 14.51 -6.01 -5.73
C ARG A 165 15.21 -6.26 -7.06
N PRO A 166 15.40 -7.52 -7.53
CA PRO A 166 16.02 -7.77 -8.84
C PRO A 166 15.26 -7.19 -10.03
N HIS A 167 13.97 -6.89 -9.86
CA HIS A 167 13.09 -6.41 -10.93
C HIS A 167 12.96 -4.88 -10.97
N LEU A 168 13.41 -4.17 -9.93
CA LEU A 168 13.27 -2.70 -9.84
C LEU A 168 13.96 -1.99 -11.01
N GLY A 169 15.14 -2.48 -11.41
CA GLY A 169 15.92 -1.95 -12.52
C GLY A 169 15.28 -2.13 -13.90
N ALA A 170 14.16 -2.86 -14.02
CA ALA A 170 13.38 -3.04 -15.24
C ALA A 170 12.19 -2.08 -15.34
N ILE A 171 11.86 -1.34 -14.28
CA ILE A 171 10.75 -0.38 -14.29
C ILE A 171 11.15 0.83 -15.15
N ARG A 172 10.32 1.17 -16.13
CA ARG A 172 10.56 2.25 -17.13
C ARG A 172 9.51 3.37 -17.10
N VAL A 173 8.44 3.17 -16.34
CA VAL A 173 7.36 4.14 -16.19
C VAL A 173 7.72 5.18 -15.12
N PRO A 174 7.12 6.39 -15.14
CA PRO A 174 7.29 7.36 -14.07
C PRO A 174 6.99 6.72 -12.70
N ALA A 175 7.99 6.74 -11.81
CA ALA A 175 7.93 6.08 -10.52
C ALA A 175 8.12 7.08 -9.37
N MET A 176 7.40 6.85 -8.28
CA MET A 176 7.56 7.56 -7.01
C MET A 176 7.58 6.55 -5.86
N VAL A 177 8.54 6.70 -4.96
CA VAL A 177 8.49 6.08 -3.63
C VAL A 177 8.12 7.18 -2.64
N LEU A 178 7.11 6.93 -1.80
CA LEU A 178 6.71 7.83 -0.73
C LEU A 178 6.94 7.14 0.60
N ALA A 179 7.82 7.71 1.41
CA ALA A 179 8.12 7.26 2.76
C ALA A 179 7.46 8.19 3.78
N ALA A 180 7.06 7.65 4.91
CA ALA A 180 6.72 8.44 6.09
C ALA A 180 7.90 8.40 7.07
N ARG A 181 8.24 9.55 7.64
CA ARG A 181 9.47 9.72 8.44
C ARG A 181 9.49 8.82 9.68
N GLU A 182 8.37 8.68 10.37
CA GLU A 182 8.24 7.93 11.62
C GLU A 182 7.51 6.59 11.43
N ASP A 183 7.57 6.03 10.22
CA ASP A 183 7.04 4.70 9.93
C ASP A 183 7.82 3.62 10.71
N ALA A 184 7.21 3.09 11.77
CA ALA A 184 7.81 2.05 12.62
C ALA A 184 7.83 0.66 11.98
N ILE A 185 7.21 0.49 10.80
CA ILE A 185 7.12 -0.79 10.09
C ILE A 185 8.06 -0.81 8.89
N MET A 186 8.19 0.32 8.19
CA MET A 186 9.02 0.49 7.01
C MET A 186 10.12 1.50 7.29
N PRO A 187 11.29 1.04 7.76
CA PRO A 187 12.38 1.95 8.07
C PRO A 187 12.89 2.60 6.77
N MET A 188 13.45 3.81 6.85
CA MET A 188 13.73 4.65 5.67
C MET A 188 14.57 3.93 4.61
N GLU A 189 15.48 3.05 5.04
CA GLU A 189 16.42 2.33 4.18
C GLU A 189 15.71 1.44 3.15
N VAL A 190 14.51 0.91 3.46
CA VAL A 190 13.75 0.12 2.48
C VAL A 190 13.14 0.97 1.37
N SER A 191 12.80 2.23 1.69
CA SER A 191 12.29 3.20 0.72
C SER A 191 13.42 3.72 -0.16
N GLU A 192 14.58 4.02 0.45
CA GLU A 192 15.80 4.39 -0.27
C GLU A 192 16.27 3.27 -1.20
N GLU A 193 16.29 2.01 -0.74
CA GLU A 193 16.63 0.85 -1.57
C GLU A 193 15.75 0.75 -2.82
N MET A 194 14.44 0.95 -2.67
CA MET A 194 13.53 0.95 -3.81
C MET A 194 13.77 2.13 -4.75
N ALA A 195 13.92 3.34 -4.20
CA ALA A 195 14.12 4.55 -4.99
C ALA A 195 15.41 4.48 -5.81
N HIS A 196 16.51 4.01 -5.21
CA HIS A 196 17.78 3.80 -5.92
C HIS A 196 17.69 2.70 -6.97
N GLY A 197 16.90 1.64 -6.72
CA GLY A 197 16.74 0.53 -7.65
C GLY A 197 15.90 0.85 -8.89
N ILE A 198 15.08 1.91 -8.86
CA ILE A 198 14.17 2.26 -9.96
C ILE A 198 14.71 3.48 -10.73
N PRO A 199 15.04 3.32 -12.03
CA PRO A 199 15.54 4.43 -12.85
C PRO A 199 14.55 5.61 -12.90
N GLY A 200 15.04 6.81 -12.59
CA GLY A 200 14.24 8.04 -12.64
C GLY A 200 13.18 8.15 -11.54
N CYS A 201 13.22 7.30 -10.52
CA CYS A 201 12.30 7.36 -9.39
C CYS A 201 12.56 8.59 -8.51
N THR A 202 11.49 9.22 -8.04
CA THR A 202 11.56 10.23 -6.99
C THR A 202 11.24 9.63 -5.63
N LEU A 203 12.10 9.88 -4.63
CA LEU A 203 11.81 9.59 -3.22
C LEU A 203 11.21 10.84 -2.56
N GLU A 204 9.96 10.73 -2.13
CA GLU A 204 9.23 11.77 -1.41
C GLU A 204 9.07 11.37 0.05
N ILE A 205 9.33 12.30 0.98
CA ILE A 205 9.18 12.03 2.42
C ILE A 205 8.03 12.87 2.98
N VAL A 206 7.19 12.24 3.78
CA VAL A 206 6.15 12.89 4.58
C VAL A 206 6.62 12.91 6.04
N GLU A 207 6.88 14.11 6.55
CA GLU A 207 7.28 14.33 7.95
C GLU A 207 6.08 14.22 8.90
N HIS A 208 6.32 13.92 10.17
CA HIS A 208 5.29 13.80 11.22
C HIS A 208 4.18 12.81 10.84
N CYS A 209 4.59 11.62 10.39
CA CYS A 209 3.73 10.64 9.78
C CYS A 209 4.20 9.21 10.09
N GLY A 210 3.25 8.35 10.49
CA GLY A 210 3.46 6.92 10.61
C GLY A 210 3.18 6.17 9.31
N HIS A 211 2.88 4.88 9.46
CA HIS A 211 2.71 3.95 8.34
C HIS A 211 1.48 4.23 7.48
N ILE A 212 0.42 4.79 8.07
CA ILE A 212 -0.88 5.00 7.40
C ILE A 212 -0.94 6.43 6.85
N SER A 213 0.05 6.76 6.02
CA SER A 213 0.29 8.13 5.56
C SER A 213 -0.89 8.79 4.87
N SER A 214 -1.69 8.01 4.12
CA SER A 214 -2.87 8.51 3.43
C SER A 214 -3.98 9.03 4.36
N MET A 215 -4.00 8.58 5.62
CA MET A 215 -4.97 9.03 6.64
C MET A 215 -4.36 9.98 7.66
N GLU A 216 -3.08 9.81 7.99
CA GLU A 216 -2.37 10.66 8.96
C GLU A 216 -2.02 12.03 8.39
N GLN A 217 -1.56 12.07 7.14
CA GLN A 217 -1.18 13.30 6.44
C GLN A 217 -1.87 13.38 5.06
N PRO A 218 -3.22 13.41 5.03
CA PRO A 218 -3.99 13.20 3.81
C PRO A 218 -3.72 14.24 2.72
N GLU A 219 -3.57 15.52 3.10
CA GLU A 219 -3.27 16.62 2.18
C GLU A 219 -1.86 16.50 1.60
N ALA A 220 -0.88 16.17 2.44
CA ALA A 220 0.51 16.02 2.04
C ALA A 220 0.70 14.87 1.04
N VAL A 221 0.03 13.73 1.28
CA VAL A 221 0.02 12.58 0.36
C VAL A 221 -0.72 12.91 -0.93
N THR A 222 -1.89 13.54 -0.85
CA THR A 222 -2.66 13.96 -2.03
C THR A 222 -1.86 14.92 -2.92
N ALA A 223 -1.13 15.88 -2.34
CA ALA A 223 -0.31 16.82 -3.10
C ALA A 223 0.80 16.11 -3.89
N ARG A 224 1.48 15.13 -3.29
CA ARG A 224 2.53 14.32 -3.93
C ARG A 224 1.97 13.43 -5.03
N LEU A 225 0.87 12.72 -4.76
CA LEU A 225 0.17 11.92 -5.77
C LEU A 225 -0.32 12.79 -6.95
N ARG A 226 -0.82 13.99 -6.67
CA ARG A 226 -1.23 14.96 -7.71
C ARG A 226 -0.05 15.37 -8.59
N GLY A 227 1.10 15.70 -7.98
CA GLY A 227 2.33 16.01 -8.72
C GLY A 227 2.78 14.83 -9.59
N TRP A 228 2.77 13.63 -9.03
CA TRP A 228 3.11 12.39 -9.75
C TRP A 228 2.17 12.09 -10.91
N ILE A 229 0.84 12.18 -10.73
CA ILE A 229 -0.15 11.95 -11.81
C ILE A 229 0.04 12.93 -12.97
N ARG A 230 0.38 14.20 -12.69
CA ARG A 230 0.61 15.21 -13.73
C ARG A 230 1.79 14.88 -14.63
N ARG A 231 2.78 14.10 -14.14
CA ARG A 231 3.91 13.63 -14.96
C ARG A 231 3.54 12.53 -15.97
N ILE A 232 2.34 11.96 -15.88
CA ILE A 232 1.82 10.96 -16.83
C ILE A 232 1.25 11.65 -18.08
N ALA A 233 0.77 12.89 -17.93
CA ALA A 233 0.06 13.63 -18.97
C ALA A 233 0.95 14.58 -19.78
N GLY A 234 2.25 14.65 -19.48
CA GLY A 234 3.26 15.40 -20.24
C GLY A 234 4.20 14.44 -20.94
#